data_AF-A0A944MX10-F1
#
_entry.id   AF-A0A944MX10-F1
#
_cell.length_a   1.000
_cell.length_b   1.000
_cell.length_c   1.000
_cell.angle_alpha   90.00
_cell.angle_beta   90.00
_cell.angle_gamma   90.00
#
_symmetry.space_group_name_H-M   'P 1'
#
loop_
_entity.id
_entity.type
_entity.pdbx_description
1 polymer ?
#
loop_
_entity_poly.entity_id
_entity_poly.type
_entity_poly.pdbx_seq_one_letter_code
_entity_poly.pdbx_strand_id
1 'polypeptide(L)'
;MKCFIVLIVSVLLGTSGCGPQGVTEKRFSNPAPDAIDRASVLIQGYAEGQPVGSETMEFEELAQGVAAIDTQKGSDVKEFLTKVEKTGRVSRKDAAKLLERLKE
;
A
#
# COMPACT_ATOMS: atom_id res chain seq x y z
N MET A 1 -59.84 -26.03 -4.88
CA MET A 1 -59.86 -24.80 -4.06
C MET A 1 -58.50 -24.12 -4.28
N LYS A 2 -58.26 -23.27 -5.30
CA LYS A 2 -58.83 -21.94 -5.66
C LYS A 2 -58.68 -20.88 -4.56
N CYS A 3 -57.48 -20.30 -4.46
CA CYS A 3 -57.20 -18.93 -3.98
C CYS A 3 -56.22 -18.33 -5.00
N PHE A 4 -56.69 -17.66 -6.06
CA PHE A 4 -56.92 -16.22 -6.16
C PHE A 4 -55.69 -15.34 -5.82
N ILE A 5 -54.92 -15.05 -6.87
CA ILE A 5 -54.48 -13.72 -7.35
C ILE A 5 -54.42 -12.62 -6.28
N VAL A 6 -53.24 -12.05 -6.03
CA VAL A 6 -52.97 -10.61 -6.25
C VAL A 6 -51.49 -10.42 -6.62
N LEU A 7 -51.31 -9.94 -7.85
CA LEU A 7 -50.08 -9.46 -8.46
C LEU A 7 -49.95 -7.98 -8.10
N ILE A 8 -48.99 -7.60 -7.27
CA ILE A 8 -48.56 -6.20 -7.11
C ILE A 8 -47.06 -6.15 -7.39
N VAL A 9 -46.78 -5.82 -8.64
CA VAL A 9 -45.51 -5.28 -9.09
C VAL A 9 -45.39 -3.88 -8.50
N SER A 10 -44.46 -3.69 -7.57
CA SER A 10 -43.97 -2.36 -7.21
C SER A 10 -42.49 -2.28 -7.58
N VAL A 11 -42.28 -1.82 -8.82
CA VAL A 11 -41.01 -1.27 -9.27
C VAL A 11 -40.74 -0.01 -8.44
N LEU A 12 -39.77 -0.08 -7.54
CA LEU A 12 -39.09 1.09 -7.01
C LEU A 12 -37.69 1.13 -7.61
N LEU A 13 -37.63 1.81 -8.76
CA LEU A 13 -36.44 2.50 -9.23
C LEU A 13 -36.04 3.54 -8.18
N GLY A 14 -34.75 3.61 -7.84
CA GLY A 14 -34.25 4.71 -7.03
C GLY A 14 -32.93 4.43 -6.36
N THR A 15 -31.86 4.47 -7.15
CA THR A 15 -30.52 4.90 -6.73
C THR A 15 -30.09 4.48 -5.33
N SER A 16 -29.41 3.34 -5.21
CA SER A 16 -28.46 3.14 -4.11
C SER A 16 -27.40 4.22 -4.23
N GLY A 17 -27.63 5.33 -3.55
CA GLY A 17 -26.71 6.44 -3.49
C GLY A 17 -25.36 5.94 -3.05
N CYS A 18 -24.33 6.28 -3.82
CA CYS A 18 -23.05 6.60 -3.22
C CYS A 18 -23.35 7.78 -2.29
N GLY A 19 -23.74 7.48 -1.05
CA GLY A 19 -23.80 8.49 -0.02
C GLY A 19 -22.45 9.18 0.04
N PRO A 20 -22.37 10.45 0.44
CA PRO A 20 -21.08 11.05 0.71
C PRO A 20 -20.43 10.19 1.79
N GLN A 21 -19.51 9.31 1.39
CA GLN A 21 -18.49 8.82 2.30
C GLN A 21 -17.72 10.07 2.66
N GLY A 22 -18.17 10.71 3.74
CA GLY A 22 -17.44 11.77 4.38
C GLY A 22 -16.07 11.17 4.67
N VAL A 23 -15.08 11.57 3.86
CA VAL A 23 -13.69 11.33 4.17
C VAL A 23 -13.49 12.08 5.48
N THR A 24 -13.58 11.35 6.59
CA THR A 24 -13.16 11.85 7.87
C THR A 24 -11.67 12.05 7.70
N GLU A 25 -11.26 13.27 7.36
CA GLU A 25 -9.88 13.70 7.44
C GLU A 25 -9.48 13.61 8.90
N LYS A 26 -9.03 12.42 9.31
CA LYS A 26 -8.18 12.28 10.48
C LYS A 26 -6.94 13.09 10.14
N ARG A 27 -6.86 14.32 10.65
CA ARG A 27 -5.59 15.03 10.78
C ARG A 27 -4.71 14.15 11.65
N PHE A 28 -3.85 13.37 11.00
CA PHE A 28 -2.76 12.69 11.67
C PHE A 28 -1.77 13.76 12.10
N SER A 29 -1.91 14.23 13.34
CA SER A 29 -0.83 14.88 14.06
C SER A 29 0.09 13.79 14.62
N ASN A 30 0.70 13.01 13.73
CA ASN A 30 1.87 12.21 14.04
C ASN A 30 3.04 12.91 13.36
N PRO A 31 4.26 12.93 13.93
CA PRO A 31 5.42 13.25 13.10
C PRO A 31 5.36 12.37 11.85
N ALA A 32 5.70 12.95 10.69
CA ALA A 32 5.74 12.18 9.46
C ALA A 32 6.59 10.92 9.73
N PRO A 33 6.11 9.72 9.36
CA PRO A 33 6.85 8.48 9.60
C PRO A 33 8.26 8.65 9.04
N ASP A 34 9.27 8.24 9.81
CA ASP A 34 10.65 8.37 9.37
C ASP A 34 10.92 7.52 8.12
N ALA A 35 12.06 7.74 7.47
CA ALA A 35 12.34 7.06 6.21
C ALA A 35 12.45 5.53 6.36
N ILE A 36 12.86 5.02 7.54
CA ILE A 36 12.94 3.58 7.82
C ILE A 36 11.52 3.00 7.93
N ASP A 37 10.60 3.69 8.60
CA ASP A 37 9.20 3.28 8.69
C ASP A 37 8.54 3.22 7.30
N ARG A 38 8.73 4.28 6.49
CA ARG A 38 8.19 4.33 5.13
C ARG A 38 8.75 3.19 4.26
N ALA A 39 10.06 2.94 4.34
CA ALA A 39 10.69 1.84 3.62
C ALA A 39 10.16 0.48 4.09
N SER A 40 10.00 0.30 5.40
CA SER A 40 9.47 -0.93 5.99
C SER A 40 8.06 -1.23 5.51
N VAL A 41 7.17 -0.23 5.47
CA VAL A 41 5.79 -0.40 4.97
C VAL A 41 5.79 -0.81 3.50
N LEU A 42 6.58 -0.13 2.66
CA LEU A 42 6.67 -0.47 1.24
C LEU A 42 7.19 -1.90 1.02
N ILE A 43 8.29 -2.24 1.70
CA ILE A 43 8.95 -3.55 1.56
C ILE A 43 8.08 -4.66 2.15
N GLN A 44 7.30 -4.38 3.20
CA GLN A 44 6.28 -5.29 3.70
C GLN A 44 5.21 -5.59 2.65
N GLY A 45 4.65 -4.57 1.99
CA GLY A 45 3.69 -4.78 0.89
C GLY A 45 4.28 -5.68 -0.21
N TYR A 46 5.54 -5.47 -0.57
CA TYR A 46 6.27 -6.33 -1.49
C TYR A 46 6.47 -7.77 -1.01
N ALA A 47 6.75 -7.98 0.27
CA ALA A 47 6.81 -9.32 0.86
C ALA A 47 5.44 -10.02 0.82
N GLU A 48 4.36 -9.25 0.99
CA GLU A 48 2.97 -9.73 0.94
C GLU A 48 2.44 -9.93 -0.50
N GLY A 49 3.20 -9.48 -1.51
CA GLY A 49 2.89 -9.68 -2.92
C GLY A 49 2.16 -8.52 -3.59
N GLN A 50 2.18 -7.33 -2.99
CA GLN A 50 1.76 -6.10 -3.64
C GLN A 50 2.56 -5.89 -4.94
N PRO A 51 1.90 -5.56 -6.06
CA PRO A 51 2.60 -5.24 -7.29
C PRO A 51 3.35 -3.91 -7.18
N VAL A 52 4.37 -3.74 -8.01
CA VAL A 52 5.07 -2.47 -8.18
C VAL A 52 4.13 -1.46 -8.85
N GLY A 53 3.95 -0.30 -8.22
CA GLY A 53 3.13 0.80 -8.71
C GLY A 53 3.93 2.06 -9.02
N SER A 54 3.29 3.22 -8.81
CA SER A 54 3.87 4.54 -9.10
C SER A 54 4.89 5.02 -8.06
N GLU A 55 5.02 4.31 -6.94
CA GLU A 55 6.02 4.58 -5.89
C GLU A 55 7.46 4.49 -6.39
N THR A 56 7.71 3.89 -7.56
CA THR A 56 9.04 3.79 -8.18
C THR A 56 9.71 5.15 -8.37
N MET A 57 8.91 6.21 -8.59
CA MET A 57 9.43 7.58 -8.74
C MET A 57 10.11 8.09 -7.46
N GLU A 58 9.75 7.54 -6.31
CA GLU A 58 10.20 7.96 -4.99
C GLU A 58 11.26 7.03 -4.40
N PHE A 59 11.66 5.97 -5.12
CA PHE A 59 12.60 4.96 -4.61
C PHE A 59 13.96 5.54 -4.23
N GLU A 60 14.48 6.46 -5.05
CA GLU A 60 15.77 7.09 -4.77
C GLU A 60 15.71 7.97 -3.53
N GLU A 61 14.68 8.83 -3.42
CA GLU A 61 14.47 9.67 -2.22
C GLU A 61 14.34 8.79 -0.98
N LEU A 62 13.55 7.72 -1.06
CA LEU A 62 13.32 6.83 0.06
C LEU A 62 14.61 6.16 0.53
N ALA A 63 15.42 5.63 -0.38
CA ALA A 63 16.68 5.00 -0.05
C ALA A 63 17.70 6.00 0.53
N GLN A 64 17.75 7.23 -0.01
CA GLN A 64 18.59 8.30 0.53
C GLN A 64 18.14 8.73 1.93
N GLY A 65 16.83 8.84 2.16
CA GLY A 65 16.25 9.12 3.47
C GLY A 65 16.62 8.05 4.50
N VAL A 66 16.57 6.78 4.12
CA VAL A 66 17.03 5.68 5.00
C VAL A 66 18.53 5.79 5.24
N ALA A 67 19.34 6.05 4.20
CA ALA A 67 20.80 6.17 4.32
C ALA A 67 21.26 7.31 5.24
N ALA A 68 20.46 8.38 5.31
CA ALA A 68 20.70 9.51 6.22
C ALA A 68 20.50 9.14 7.70
N ILE A 69 19.71 8.09 8.00
CA ILE A 69 19.48 7.57 9.35
C ILE A 69 20.46 6.41 9.63
N ASP A 70 20.55 5.46 8.70
CA ASP A 70 21.43 4.30 8.74
C ASP A 70 21.97 4.01 7.33
N THR A 71 23.27 4.23 7.14
CA THR A 71 23.94 4.08 5.85
C THR A 71 23.87 2.65 5.30
N GLN A 72 23.97 1.63 6.16
CA GLN A 72 23.94 0.24 5.72
C GLN A 72 22.52 -0.15 5.28
N LYS A 73 21.51 0.16 6.08
CA LYS A 73 20.10 -0.07 5.72
C LYS A 73 19.74 0.69 4.45
N GLY A 74 20.23 1.91 4.29
CA GLY A 74 20.00 2.71 3.08
C GLY A 74 20.59 2.08 1.83
N SER A 75 21.80 1.51 1.93
CA SER A 75 22.42 0.76 0.83
C SER A 75 21.60 -0.48 0.46
N ASP A 76 21.17 -1.26 1.46
CA ASP A 76 20.38 -2.47 1.25
C ASP A 76 19.02 -2.15 0.59
N VAL A 77 18.35 -1.08 1.04
CA VAL A 77 17.10 -0.58 0.44
C VAL A 77 17.34 -0.10 -0.98
N LYS A 78 18.40 0.67 -1.23
CA LYS A 78 18.75 1.17 -2.58
C LYS A 78 18.95 0.02 -3.56
N GLU A 79 19.74 -0.98 -3.19
CA GLU A 79 20.02 -2.13 -4.05
C GLU A 79 18.73 -2.87 -4.41
N PHE A 80 17.90 -3.15 -3.41
CA PHE A 80 16.63 -3.83 -3.61
C PHE A 80 15.69 -3.03 -4.52
N LEU A 81 15.46 -1.75 -4.23
CA LEU A 81 14.55 -0.91 -5.01
C LEU A 81 15.04 -0.67 -6.44
N THR A 82 16.35 -0.49 -6.64
CA THR A 82 16.96 -0.39 -7.98
C THR A 82 16.72 -1.65 -8.81
N LYS A 83 16.81 -2.83 -8.18
CA LYS A 83 16.52 -4.11 -8.85
C LYS A 83 15.03 -4.21 -9.22
N VAL A 84 14.14 -3.79 -8.33
CA VAL A 84 12.70 -3.78 -8.58
C VAL A 84 12.35 -2.84 -9.74
N GLU A 85 12.87 -1.61 -9.73
CA GLU A 85 12.67 -0.62 -10.80
C GLU A 85 13.13 -1.14 -12.16
N LYS A 86 14.34 -1.70 -12.23
CA LYS A 86 14.91 -2.21 -13.50
C LYS A 86 14.17 -3.41 -14.07
N THR A 87 13.64 -4.28 -13.20
CA THR A 87 13.07 -5.56 -13.63
C THR A 87 11.54 -5.56 -13.65
N GLY A 88 10.91 -4.59 -12.99
CA GLY A 88 9.46 -4.59 -12.72
C GLY A 88 9.01 -5.77 -11.85
N ARG A 89 9.94 -6.48 -11.19
CA ARG A 89 9.67 -7.71 -10.45
C ARG A 89 10.17 -7.61 -9.03
N VAL A 90 9.37 -8.18 -8.12
CA VAL A 90 9.66 -8.23 -6.69
C VAL A 90 9.85 -9.68 -6.27
N SER A 91 11.00 -10.00 -5.67
CA SER A 91 11.19 -11.26 -4.96
C SER A 91 10.64 -11.12 -3.54
N ARG A 92 9.52 -11.78 -3.23
CA ARG A 92 8.90 -11.74 -1.89
C ARG A 92 9.86 -12.21 -0.80
N LYS A 93 10.70 -13.20 -1.11
CA LYS A 93 11.73 -13.71 -0.21
C LYS A 93 12.79 -12.65 0.09
N ASP A 94 13.25 -11.94 -0.94
CA ASP A 94 14.26 -10.88 -0.78
C ASP A 94 13.67 -9.71 0.01
N ALA A 95 12.40 -9.37 -0.25
CA ALA A 95 11.65 -8.34 0.47
C ALA A 95 11.50 -8.68 1.96
N ALA A 96 11.09 -9.92 2.28
CA ALA A 96 10.96 -10.37 3.66
C ALA A 96 12.29 -10.31 4.42
N LYS A 97 13.39 -10.77 3.80
CA LYS A 97 14.72 -10.70 4.41
C LYS A 97 15.18 -9.25 4.62
N LEU A 98 14.89 -8.36 3.68
CA LEU A 98 15.20 -6.95 3.84
C LEU A 98 14.38 -6.32 4.97
N LEU A 99 13.10 -6.67 5.10
CA LEU A 99 12.23 -6.19 6.16
C LEU A 99 12.73 -6.57 7.57
N GLU A 100 13.29 -7.78 7.72
CA GLU A 100 13.91 -8.20 8.99
C GLU A 100 15.07 -7.27 9.35
N ARG A 101 15.99 -7.01 8.41
CA ARG A 101 17.13 -6.11 8.63
C ARG A 101 16.75 -4.66 8.95
N LEU A 102 15.61 -4.20 8.44
CA LEU A 102 15.13 -2.84 8.75
C LEU A 102 14.64 -2.72 10.20
N LYS A 103 14.12 -3.81 10.77
CA LYS A 103 13.54 -3.88 12.13
C LYS A 103 14.55 -4.16 13.24
N GLU A 104 15.75 -4.63 12.89
CA GLU A 104 16.88 -4.81 13.82
C GLU A 104 17.46 -3.47 14.29
#